data_AF-A0A2U2RNK2-F1
#
_entry.id   AF-A0A2U2RNK2-F1
#
_cell.length_a   1.000
_cell.length_b   1.000
_cell.length_c   1.000
_cell.angle_alpha   90.00
_cell.angle_beta   90.00
_cell.angle_gamma   90.00
#
_symmetry.space_group_name_H-M   'P 1'
#
loop_
_entity.id
_entity.type
_entity.pdbx_description
1 polymer ?
#
loop_
_entity_poly.entity_id
_entity_poly.type
_entity_poly.pdbx_seq_one_letter_code
_entity_poly.pdbx_strand_id
1 'polypeptide(L)'
;MPSFDWPRDAAPLPIEPLRAPIERLQTLAARHEGVLELIDPLETDEEEAQAGSTAGSAATAGTAGFAGGVAGDPATYLPPALSRIADEFGGISVVGGAAALTIVVDERSDLGPYTILTDPLSFTPLYEGDDVAVVLAIDESGAPGAVFAIGENLALTLVAPDLGEYIGRYADALDLALTGGEEPGSESRTGTSATGTSGTVSAPDAELVAERMEGSFFAPLFEEEGKPVVPLAASAPEGITAPTGTAAIADLRGAPLGSRVEVLEADLPGDPLAIRIAWREGGLVVCVTNS
;
A
#
# COMPACT_ATOMS: atom_id res chain seq x y z
N MET A 1 7.84 20.69 5.01
CA MET A 1 6.40 20.37 4.88
C MET A 1 5.66 20.69 6.19
N PRO A 2 4.31 20.77 6.23
CA PRO A 2 3.57 20.97 7.48
C PRO A 2 3.73 19.77 8.42
N SER A 3 3.95 20.03 9.71
CA SER A 3 3.95 18.99 10.76
C SER A 3 2.53 18.55 11.08
N PHE A 4 2.31 17.24 11.17
CA PHE A 4 1.03 16.65 11.52
C PHE A 4 0.92 16.42 13.03
N ASP A 5 -0.21 16.83 13.63
CA ASP A 5 -0.50 16.56 15.05
C ASP A 5 -1.25 15.23 15.20
N TRP A 6 -0.50 14.13 15.07
CA TRP A 6 -1.02 12.77 15.19
C TRP A 6 -1.64 12.51 16.56
N PRO A 7 -2.74 11.72 16.62
CA PRO A 7 -3.18 11.12 17.87
C PRO A 7 -2.04 10.34 18.54
N ARG A 8 -1.94 10.45 19.87
CA ARG A 8 -0.81 9.90 20.65
C ARG A 8 -1.22 8.86 21.69
N ASP A 9 -2.49 8.46 21.68
CA ASP A 9 -3.04 7.50 22.62
C ASP A 9 -2.89 6.04 22.15
N ALA A 10 -2.39 5.84 20.92
CA ALA A 10 -2.14 4.53 20.34
C ALA A 10 -1.20 3.68 21.19
N ALA A 11 -1.56 2.41 21.34
CA ALA A 11 -0.60 1.43 21.84
C ALA A 11 0.57 1.31 20.85
N PRO A 12 1.79 1.02 21.34
CA PRO A 12 2.92 0.74 20.45
C PRO A 12 2.59 -0.40 19.48
N LEU A 13 2.94 -0.22 18.21
CA LEU A 13 2.77 -1.25 17.21
C LEU A 13 3.58 -2.50 17.61
N PRO A 14 2.98 -3.70 17.65
CA PRO A 14 3.73 -4.93 17.87
C PRO A 14 4.70 -5.15 16.71
N ILE A 15 6.01 -5.07 16.98
CA ILE A 15 7.04 -5.13 15.94
C ILE A 15 7.40 -6.57 15.59
N GLU A 16 7.29 -7.51 16.52
CA GLU A 16 7.64 -8.92 16.31
C GLU A 16 7.01 -9.55 15.05
N PRO A 17 5.72 -9.34 14.72
CA PRO A 17 5.12 -9.85 13.48
C PRO A 17 5.71 -9.25 12.20
N LEU A 18 6.30 -8.06 12.27
CA LEU A 18 6.81 -7.30 11.12
C LEU A 18 8.28 -7.65 10.82
N ARG A 19 9.03 -8.15 11.81
CA ARG A 19 10.46 -8.46 11.68
C ARG A 19 10.75 -9.45 10.55
N ALA A 20 10.11 -10.61 10.57
CA ALA A 20 10.42 -11.67 9.61
C ALA A 20 10.09 -11.27 8.14
N PRO A 21 8.94 -10.65 7.84
CA PRO A 21 8.68 -10.11 6.50
C PRO A 21 9.70 -9.05 6.05
N ILE A 22 10.06 -8.10 6.92
CA ILE A 22 11.02 -7.04 6.59
C ILE A 22 12.42 -7.61 6.33
N GLU A 23 12.92 -8.50 7.19
CA GLU A 23 14.21 -9.17 7.01
C GLU A 23 14.27 -9.95 5.69
N ARG A 24 13.14 -10.56 5.28
CA ARG A 24 13.02 -11.23 3.98
C ARG A 24 13.13 -10.25 2.82
N LEU A 25 12.43 -9.11 2.86
CA LEU A 25 12.53 -8.08 1.83
C LEU A 25 13.95 -7.52 1.71
N GLN A 26 14.59 -7.20 2.84
CA GLN A 26 15.99 -6.77 2.87
C GLN A 26 16.93 -7.83 2.28
N THR A 27 16.68 -9.11 2.58
CA THR A 27 17.44 -10.23 2.01
C THR A 27 17.22 -10.37 0.50
N LEU A 28 16.00 -10.17 0.01
CA LEU A 28 15.70 -10.17 -1.43
C LEU A 28 16.43 -9.02 -2.13
N ALA A 29 16.36 -7.80 -1.58
CA ALA A 29 17.08 -6.64 -2.12
C ALA A 29 18.59 -6.89 -2.22
N ALA A 30 19.21 -7.40 -1.15
CA ALA A 30 20.64 -7.72 -1.15
C ALA A 30 21.04 -8.84 -2.12
N ARG A 31 20.12 -9.73 -2.51
CA ARG A 31 20.38 -10.81 -3.48
C ARG A 31 20.17 -10.37 -4.92
N HIS A 32 19.32 -9.37 -5.14
CA HIS A 32 18.90 -8.90 -6.45
C HIS A 32 19.32 -7.43 -6.65
N GLU A 33 20.57 -7.14 -6.32
CA GLU A 33 21.20 -5.84 -6.55
C GLU A 33 21.09 -5.46 -8.04
N GLY A 34 20.49 -4.28 -8.32
CA GLY A 34 20.22 -3.79 -9.67
C GLY A 34 18.81 -4.08 -10.20
N VAL A 35 18.00 -4.85 -9.46
CA VAL A 35 16.58 -5.08 -9.76
C VAL A 35 15.69 -4.49 -8.67
N LEU A 36 16.14 -4.58 -7.43
CA LEU A 36 15.43 -4.05 -6.26
C LEU A 36 16.26 -2.96 -5.59
N GLU A 37 15.55 -2.00 -5.03
CA GLU A 37 16.12 -0.90 -4.26
C GLU A 37 15.37 -0.78 -2.94
N LEU A 38 16.12 -0.67 -1.84
CA LEU A 38 15.54 -0.33 -0.54
C LEU A 38 15.32 1.18 -0.48
N ILE A 39 14.14 1.58 -0.05
CA ILE A 39 13.84 2.99 0.18
C ILE A 39 14.48 3.39 1.51
N ASP A 40 15.40 4.35 1.45
CA ASP A 40 15.96 4.97 2.66
C ASP A 40 14.83 5.72 3.38
N PRO A 41 14.59 5.45 4.67
CA PRO A 41 13.64 6.21 5.45
C PRO A 41 13.89 7.73 5.44
N LEU A 42 15.15 8.14 5.27
CA LEU A 42 15.57 9.52 5.26
C LEU A 42 16.14 9.86 3.89
N GLU A 43 15.47 10.76 3.18
CA GLU A 43 16.14 11.43 2.08
C GLU A 43 17.09 12.48 2.66
N THR A 44 18.39 12.21 2.57
CA THR A 44 19.39 13.25 2.77
C THR A 44 19.49 14.05 1.49
N ASP A 45 19.31 15.37 1.56
CA ASP A 45 19.48 16.34 0.46
C ASP A 45 20.92 16.37 -0.12
N GLU A 46 21.49 15.24 -0.52
CA GLU A 46 22.81 15.19 -1.14
C GLU A 46 22.76 15.56 -2.64
N GLU A 47 21.58 15.50 -3.29
CA GLU A 47 21.41 15.87 -4.70
C GLU A 47 21.26 17.39 -4.94
N GLU A 48 20.80 18.18 -3.97
CA GLU A 48 20.77 19.65 -4.13
C GLU A 48 22.18 20.28 -4.11
N ALA A 49 23.21 19.55 -3.67
CA ALA A 49 24.59 20.05 -3.65
C ALA A 49 25.29 20.03 -5.02
N GLN A 50 24.73 19.38 -6.06
CA GLN A 50 25.36 19.30 -7.39
C GLN A 50 24.51 19.82 -8.58
N ALA A 51 23.23 20.13 -8.42
CA ALA A 51 22.40 20.68 -9.50
C ALA A 51 22.55 22.21 -9.66
N GLY A 52 23.77 22.71 -9.60
CA GLY A 52 24.13 24.07 -10.00
C GLY A 52 24.51 24.16 -11.47
N SER A 53 23.83 23.53 -12.43
CA SER A 53 23.98 23.86 -13.86
C SER A 53 23.04 23.06 -14.79
N THR A 54 22.39 23.83 -15.68
CA THR A 54 21.71 23.49 -16.94
C THR A 54 20.29 22.90 -16.90
N ALA A 55 19.40 23.70 -17.50
CA ALA A 55 18.00 23.47 -17.74
C ALA A 55 17.71 22.37 -18.78
N GLY A 56 16.55 21.74 -18.60
CA GLY A 56 15.77 21.13 -19.67
C GLY A 56 15.90 19.61 -19.79
N SER A 57 14.97 18.88 -19.17
CA SER A 57 14.49 17.62 -19.74
C SER A 57 13.07 17.34 -19.26
N ALA A 58 12.26 16.85 -20.19
CA ALA A 58 10.82 16.71 -20.09
C ALA A 58 10.41 15.61 -19.10
N ALA A 59 9.28 15.86 -18.43
CA ALA A 59 8.52 14.88 -17.67
C ALA A 59 8.33 13.60 -18.51
N THR A 60 8.85 12.49 -17.99
CA THR A 60 8.46 11.15 -18.39
C THR A 60 7.32 10.76 -17.47
N ALA A 61 6.15 10.54 -18.06
CA ALA A 61 4.94 10.11 -17.38
C ALA A 61 5.03 8.61 -17.05
N GLY A 62 4.50 8.22 -15.89
CA GLY A 62 4.29 6.83 -15.48
C GLY A 62 5.33 6.28 -14.51
N THR A 63 5.39 6.83 -13.29
CA THR A 63 6.17 6.26 -12.17
C THR A 63 5.36 6.44 -10.89
N ALA A 64 5.25 5.39 -10.06
CA ALA A 64 4.60 5.44 -8.76
C ALA A 64 5.03 6.69 -7.98
N GLY A 65 4.07 7.50 -7.54
CA GLY A 65 4.30 8.87 -7.07
C GLY A 65 5.14 9.03 -5.79
N PHE A 66 5.51 7.92 -5.13
CA PHE A 66 6.13 7.94 -3.78
C PHE A 66 7.38 7.05 -3.64
N ALA A 67 8.00 6.63 -4.74
CA ALA A 67 9.26 5.90 -4.63
C ALA A 67 10.39 6.88 -4.25
N GLY A 68 10.54 7.13 -2.95
CA GLY A 68 11.52 8.05 -2.36
C GLY A 68 11.40 8.06 -0.83
N GLY A 69 12.47 8.45 -0.14
CA GLY A 69 12.44 8.66 1.32
C GLY A 69 11.72 9.97 1.67
N VAL A 70 11.72 10.36 2.96
CA VAL A 70 11.16 11.66 3.38
C VAL A 70 12.26 12.68 3.65
N ALA A 71 12.03 13.93 3.22
CA ALA A 71 12.88 15.05 3.57
C ALA A 71 12.65 15.47 5.05
N GLY A 72 13.56 15.04 5.95
CA GLY A 72 13.55 15.40 7.37
C GLY A 72 13.12 14.27 8.30
N ASP A 73 12.75 14.60 9.55
CA ASP A 73 12.42 13.61 10.58
C ASP A 73 11.09 12.88 10.27
N PRO A 74 11.09 11.54 10.06
CA PRO A 74 9.88 10.76 9.77
C PRO A 74 8.82 10.88 10.85
N ALA A 75 9.20 11.18 12.10
CA ALA A 75 8.26 11.44 13.20
C ALA A 75 7.37 12.67 12.96
N THR A 76 7.72 13.53 11.98
CA THR A 76 6.95 14.71 11.59
C THR A 76 5.78 14.37 10.66
N TYR A 77 5.87 13.25 9.93
CA TYR A 77 4.94 12.92 8.83
C TYR A 77 4.32 11.52 8.94
N LEU A 78 4.83 10.68 9.84
CA LEU A 78 4.29 9.36 10.12
C LEU A 78 3.53 9.31 11.45
N PRO A 79 2.50 8.44 11.55
CA PRO A 79 1.93 8.08 12.82
C PRO A 79 3.05 7.66 13.79
N PRO A 80 3.05 8.13 15.06
CA PRO A 80 4.09 7.77 16.03
C PRO A 80 4.29 6.26 16.19
N ALA A 81 3.23 5.48 16.00
CA ALA A 81 3.26 4.01 16.05
C ALA A 81 4.12 3.38 14.94
N LEU A 82 4.32 4.06 13.80
CA LEU A 82 5.13 3.58 12.67
C LEU A 82 6.59 4.03 12.75
N SER A 83 6.92 5.04 13.56
CA SER A 83 8.27 5.65 13.62
C SER A 83 9.39 4.61 13.78
N ARG A 84 9.21 3.67 14.70
CA ARG A 84 10.18 2.60 14.96
C ARG A 84 10.45 1.70 13.77
N ILE A 85 9.45 1.46 12.91
CA ILE A 85 9.64 0.65 11.70
C ILE A 85 10.29 1.50 10.63
N ALA A 86 9.85 2.75 10.50
CA ALA A 86 10.44 3.68 9.56
C ALA A 86 11.94 3.85 9.82
N ASP A 87 12.41 3.91 11.06
CA ASP A 87 13.85 3.95 11.37
C ASP A 87 14.66 2.76 10.82
N GLU A 88 14.01 1.64 10.52
CA GLU A 88 14.65 0.38 10.11
C GLU A 88 14.37 0.01 8.64
N PHE A 89 13.25 0.45 8.09
CA PHE A 89 12.75 0.08 6.77
C PHE A 89 11.78 1.14 6.24
N GLY A 90 12.23 1.93 5.25
CA GLY A 90 11.42 2.95 4.58
C GLY A 90 10.50 2.35 3.53
N GLY A 91 10.92 1.24 2.92
CA GLY A 91 10.19 0.56 1.86
C GLY A 91 11.12 -0.20 0.91
N ILE A 92 10.55 -0.68 -0.20
CA ILE A 92 11.27 -1.37 -1.27
C ILE A 92 10.58 -1.08 -2.61
N SER A 93 11.38 -0.91 -3.67
CA SER A 93 10.89 -0.70 -5.03
C SER A 93 11.60 -1.62 -6.03
N VAL A 94 10.94 -1.85 -7.17
CA VAL A 94 11.58 -2.43 -8.36
C VAL A 94 12.20 -1.29 -9.18
N VAL A 95 13.49 -1.40 -9.48
CA VAL A 95 14.25 -0.36 -10.18
C VAL A 95 13.61 -0.01 -11.52
N GLY A 96 13.25 1.25 -11.71
CA GLY A 96 12.63 1.75 -12.95
C GLY A 96 11.19 1.28 -13.17
N GLY A 97 10.55 0.64 -12.20
CA GLY A 97 9.17 0.17 -12.26
C GLY A 97 8.24 0.89 -11.29
N ALA A 98 6.93 0.73 -11.49
CA ALA A 98 5.91 1.27 -10.58
C ALA A 98 5.65 0.37 -9.35
N ALA A 99 6.17 -0.86 -9.33
CA ALA A 99 5.98 -1.79 -8.23
C ALA A 99 6.81 -1.36 -7.01
N ALA A 100 6.13 -0.79 -6.00
CA ALA A 100 6.75 -0.32 -4.77
C ALA A 100 5.88 -0.64 -3.55
N LEU A 101 6.55 -0.80 -2.41
CA LEU A 101 5.96 -0.78 -1.07
C LEU A 101 6.65 0.34 -0.32
N THR A 102 5.90 1.33 0.14
CA THR A 102 6.43 2.40 0.98
C THR A 102 5.82 2.42 2.37
N ILE A 103 6.60 2.83 3.36
CA ILE A 103 6.15 3.13 4.72
C ILE A 103 6.33 4.63 5.00
N VAL A 104 7.37 5.25 4.41
CA VAL A 104 7.62 6.69 4.46
C VAL A 104 6.96 7.38 3.28
N VAL A 105 6.30 8.51 3.53
CA VAL A 105 5.55 9.22 2.49
C VAL A 105 5.92 10.69 2.53
N ASP A 106 6.53 11.16 1.43
CA ASP A 106 7.01 12.54 1.27
C ASP A 106 5.91 13.55 0.96
N GLU A 107 4.77 13.12 0.41
CA GLU A 107 3.63 14.02 0.22
C GLU A 107 2.30 13.31 0.51
N ARG A 108 1.39 13.99 1.21
CA ARG A 108 0.04 13.46 1.46
C ARG A 108 -0.95 14.31 0.66
N SER A 109 -1.55 13.70 -0.35
CA SER A 109 -2.66 14.27 -1.11
C SER A 109 -4.01 13.83 -0.52
N ASP A 110 -5.00 14.72 -0.53
CA ASP A 110 -6.41 14.40 -0.26
C ASP A 110 -7.23 14.27 -1.57
N LEU A 111 -6.55 14.33 -2.72
CA LEU A 111 -7.14 14.21 -4.05
C LEU A 111 -7.01 12.78 -4.61
N GLY A 112 -7.85 12.46 -5.60
CA GLY A 112 -7.83 11.16 -6.28
C GLY A 112 -8.39 10.03 -5.41
N PRO A 113 -7.69 8.88 -5.25
CA PRO A 113 -8.20 7.74 -4.50
C PRO A 113 -8.46 8.07 -3.01
N TYR A 114 -7.88 9.15 -2.49
CA TYR A 114 -8.04 9.58 -1.11
C TYR A 114 -9.23 10.49 -0.85
N THR A 115 -10.00 10.91 -1.86
CA THR A 115 -11.07 11.91 -1.67
C THR A 115 -12.16 11.48 -0.68
N ILE A 116 -12.38 10.17 -0.51
CA ILE A 116 -13.30 9.62 0.51
C ILE A 116 -12.67 9.53 1.91
N LEU A 117 -11.34 9.64 2.01
CA LEU A 117 -10.56 9.65 3.24
C LEU A 117 -10.34 11.09 3.69
N THR A 118 -11.07 11.51 4.72
CA THR A 118 -11.24 12.95 5.03
C THR A 118 -10.06 13.57 5.73
N ASP A 119 -9.39 12.76 6.54
CA ASP A 119 -8.35 13.19 7.43
C ASP A 119 -7.06 12.53 6.94
N PRO A 120 -6.04 13.30 6.53
CA PRO A 120 -4.74 12.72 6.20
C PRO A 120 -4.12 11.98 7.38
N LEU A 121 -4.63 12.16 8.62
CA LEU A 121 -4.25 11.39 9.81
C LEU A 121 -5.02 10.07 9.98
N SER A 122 -6.03 9.81 9.16
CA SER A 122 -6.83 8.58 9.24
C SER A 122 -6.22 7.42 8.42
N PHE A 123 -5.14 7.66 7.68
CA PHE A 123 -4.51 6.61 6.89
C PHE A 123 -3.01 6.85 6.70
N THR A 124 -2.28 5.87 6.18
CA THR A 124 -0.93 6.04 5.64
C THR A 124 -0.84 5.33 4.29
N PRO A 125 -0.51 6.03 3.18
CA PRO A 125 -0.28 5.39 1.90
C PRO A 125 0.83 4.35 1.97
N LEU A 126 0.62 3.19 1.36
CA LEU A 126 1.61 2.12 1.21
C LEU A 126 1.99 1.88 -0.25
N TYR A 127 1.14 2.30 -1.19
CA TYR A 127 1.33 2.27 -2.64
C TYR A 127 0.37 3.28 -3.27
N GLU A 128 0.80 3.95 -4.33
CA GLU A 128 -0.05 4.84 -5.14
C GLU A 128 0.27 4.68 -6.62
N GLY A 129 -0.79 4.48 -7.40
CA GLY A 129 -0.81 4.63 -8.86
C GLY A 129 -1.70 5.81 -9.26
N ASP A 130 -1.97 5.97 -10.56
CA ASP A 130 -2.64 7.16 -11.09
C ASP A 130 -4.05 7.37 -10.49
N ASP A 131 -4.87 6.32 -10.41
CA ASP A 131 -6.26 6.36 -9.91
C ASP A 131 -6.51 5.31 -8.81
N VAL A 132 -5.44 4.74 -8.25
CA VAL A 132 -5.51 3.64 -7.29
C VAL A 132 -4.53 3.84 -6.15
N ALA A 133 -4.85 3.33 -4.97
CA ALA A 133 -3.94 3.36 -3.83
C ALA A 133 -4.09 2.13 -2.94
N VAL A 134 -3.05 1.81 -2.18
CA VAL A 134 -3.14 0.93 -1.01
C VAL A 134 -2.83 1.75 0.22
N VAL A 135 -3.70 1.69 1.23
CA VAL A 135 -3.60 2.47 2.46
C VAL A 135 -3.65 1.59 3.69
N LEU A 136 -2.86 1.96 4.70
CA LEU A 136 -2.98 1.48 6.07
C LEU A 136 -3.99 2.36 6.81
N ALA A 137 -5.07 1.78 7.33
CA ALA A 137 -6.02 2.52 8.17
C ALA A 137 -5.37 2.91 9.51
N ILE A 138 -5.58 4.15 9.94
CA ILE A 138 -5.17 4.67 11.24
C ILE A 138 -6.42 5.04 12.02
N ASP A 139 -6.63 4.42 13.18
CA ASP A 139 -7.82 4.70 14.00
C ASP A 139 -7.73 6.03 14.77
N GLU A 140 -8.78 6.39 15.49
CA GLU A 140 -8.84 7.65 16.26
C GLU A 140 -7.77 7.78 17.35
N SER A 141 -7.17 6.67 17.78
CA SER A 141 -6.08 6.68 18.77
C SER A 141 -4.71 6.88 18.11
N GLY A 142 -4.64 6.75 16.78
CA GLY A 142 -3.40 6.76 16.01
C GLY A 142 -2.84 5.36 15.78
N ALA A 143 -3.60 4.30 16.11
CA ALA A 143 -3.12 2.93 15.99
C ALA A 143 -3.30 2.43 14.55
N PRO A 144 -2.27 1.79 13.97
CA PRO A 144 -2.37 1.19 12.65
C PRO A 144 -3.25 -0.07 12.70
N GLY A 145 -4.06 -0.23 11.67
CA GLY A 145 -5.04 -1.31 11.54
C GLY A 145 -4.93 -2.06 10.22
N ALA A 146 -6.08 -2.39 9.65
CA ALA A 146 -6.22 -3.09 8.38
C ALA A 146 -5.70 -2.29 7.18
N VAL A 147 -5.33 -3.02 6.14
CA VAL A 147 -4.82 -2.47 4.88
C VAL A 147 -5.89 -2.61 3.79
N PHE A 148 -6.15 -1.52 3.08
CA PHE A 148 -7.16 -1.43 2.04
C PHE A 148 -6.58 -1.00 0.70
N ALA A 149 -7.05 -1.61 -0.38
CA ALA A 149 -6.87 -1.10 -1.73
C ALA A 149 -8.09 -0.26 -2.11
N ILE A 150 -7.84 0.88 -2.75
CA ILE A 150 -8.84 1.82 -3.22
C ILE A 150 -8.70 1.90 -4.74
N GLY A 151 -9.75 1.50 -5.45
CA GLY A 151 -9.82 1.58 -6.91
C GLY A 151 -10.40 2.90 -7.41
N GLU A 152 -10.51 3.02 -8.74
CA GLU A 152 -11.08 4.20 -9.43
C GLU A 152 -12.50 4.55 -8.95
N ASN A 153 -13.32 3.55 -8.63
CA ASN A 153 -14.68 3.75 -8.11
C ASN A 153 -14.73 4.08 -6.60
N LEU A 154 -13.57 4.24 -5.97
CA LEU A 154 -13.41 4.49 -4.54
C LEU A 154 -13.99 3.35 -3.66
N ALA A 155 -14.15 2.15 -4.20
CA ALA A 155 -14.48 0.97 -3.40
C ALA A 155 -13.26 0.56 -2.57
N LEU A 156 -13.50 0.25 -1.30
CA LEU A 156 -12.47 -0.24 -0.39
C LEU A 156 -12.40 -1.76 -0.47
N THR A 157 -11.24 -2.31 -0.81
CA THR A 157 -10.98 -3.75 -0.81
C THR A 157 -10.07 -4.10 0.37
N LEU A 158 -10.52 -4.99 1.26
CA LEU A 158 -9.68 -5.48 2.38
C LEU A 158 -8.53 -6.34 1.85
N VAL A 159 -7.30 -5.86 1.97
CA VAL A 159 -6.08 -6.54 1.46
C VAL A 159 -5.44 -7.40 2.54
N ALA A 160 -5.37 -6.87 3.76
CA ALA A 160 -4.80 -7.56 4.92
C ALA A 160 -5.44 -7.01 6.22
N PRO A 161 -5.52 -7.81 7.29
CA PRO A 161 -6.05 -7.36 8.57
C PRO A 161 -5.07 -6.46 9.34
N ASP A 162 -3.79 -6.49 8.99
CA ASP A 162 -2.75 -5.65 9.57
C ASP A 162 -1.56 -5.45 8.61
N LEU A 163 -0.66 -4.52 8.99
CA LEU A 163 0.55 -4.20 8.22
C LEU A 163 1.50 -5.41 8.07
N GLY A 164 1.59 -6.29 9.07
CA GLY A 164 2.50 -7.43 9.05
C GLY A 164 2.10 -8.45 7.99
N GLU A 165 0.82 -8.77 7.94
CA GLU A 165 0.27 -9.65 6.91
C GLU A 165 0.38 -9.03 5.51
N TYR A 166 0.17 -7.71 5.36
CA TYR A 166 0.37 -7.03 4.08
C TYR A 166 1.82 -7.13 3.57
N ILE A 167 2.80 -6.78 4.42
CA ILE A 167 4.23 -6.86 4.06
C ILE A 167 4.62 -8.32 3.74
N GLY A 168 4.11 -9.29 4.50
CA GLY A 168 4.32 -10.72 4.22
C GLY A 168 3.83 -11.13 2.83
N ARG A 169 2.59 -10.74 2.48
CA ARG A 169 2.01 -11.02 1.16
C ARG A 169 2.77 -10.34 0.02
N TYR A 170 3.20 -9.09 0.23
CA TYR A 170 4.03 -8.38 -0.73
C TYR A 170 5.37 -9.10 -0.95
N ALA A 171 6.02 -9.54 0.13
CA ALA A 171 7.28 -10.28 0.06
C ALA A 171 7.13 -11.63 -0.66
N ASP A 172 6.01 -12.34 -0.44
CA ASP A 172 5.70 -13.57 -1.17
C ASP A 172 5.54 -13.33 -2.68
N ALA A 173 4.80 -12.29 -3.05
CA ALA A 173 4.59 -11.95 -4.45
C ALA A 173 5.90 -11.50 -5.12
N LEU A 174 6.71 -10.71 -4.43
CA LEU A 174 7.99 -10.24 -4.95
C LEU A 174 8.97 -11.39 -5.19
N ASP A 175 9.07 -12.32 -4.24
CA ASP A 175 9.89 -13.53 -4.36
C ASP A 175 9.43 -14.39 -5.55
N LEU A 176 8.11 -14.54 -5.74
CA LEU A 176 7.53 -15.24 -6.89
C LEU A 176 7.85 -14.52 -8.22
N ALA A 177 7.77 -13.20 -8.26
CA ALA A 177 8.06 -12.40 -9.45
C ALA A 177 9.55 -12.51 -9.86
N LEU A 178 10.46 -12.52 -8.88
CA LEU A 178 11.91 -12.66 -9.06
C LEU A 178 12.31 -14.07 -9.53
N THR A 179 11.67 -15.10 -9.00
CA THR A 179 11.90 -16.50 -9.40
C THR A 179 11.17 -16.87 -10.68
N GLY A 180 10.27 -16.01 -11.13
CA GLY A 180 9.62 -16.05 -12.43
C GLY A 180 8.42 -16.96 -12.53
N GLY A 181 7.77 -17.25 -11.39
CA GLY A 181 6.51 -18.00 -11.33
C GLY A 181 6.54 -19.23 -12.22
N GLU A 182 7.16 -20.32 -11.77
CA GLU A 182 6.99 -21.60 -12.45
C GLU A 182 5.50 -21.98 -12.39
N GLU A 183 4.73 -21.68 -13.44
CA GLU A 183 3.41 -22.27 -13.60
C GLU A 183 3.59 -23.78 -13.60
N PRO A 184 2.99 -24.52 -12.64
CA PRO A 184 3.05 -25.96 -12.63
C PRO A 184 2.16 -26.49 -13.78
N GLY A 185 2.70 -26.52 -15.00
CA GLY A 185 1.99 -27.05 -16.16
C GLY A 185 2.26 -26.40 -17.51
N SER A 186 3.16 -25.41 -17.62
CA SER A 186 3.54 -24.89 -18.95
C SER A 186 4.44 -25.93 -19.64
N GLU A 187 3.79 -26.88 -20.32
CA GLU A 187 4.46 -27.86 -21.17
C GLU A 187 5.33 -27.11 -22.16
N SER A 188 6.63 -27.24 -21.93
CA SER A 188 7.71 -26.89 -22.83
C SER A 188 7.29 -27.19 -24.27
N ARG A 189 7.00 -26.13 -25.05
CA ARG A 189 6.83 -26.26 -26.50
C ARG A 189 8.15 -26.74 -27.07
N THR A 190 8.22 -28.06 -27.22
CA THR A 190 9.25 -28.82 -27.91
C THR A 190 9.50 -28.21 -29.28
N GLY A 191 10.75 -27.82 -29.53
CA GLY A 191 11.14 -27.16 -30.77
C GLY A 191 12.65 -27.04 -31.03
N THR A 192 13.39 -28.15 -30.91
CA THR A 192 14.72 -28.41 -31.51
C THR A 192 15.98 -28.09 -30.68
N SER A 193 16.81 -29.13 -30.57
CA SER A 193 17.95 -29.30 -29.67
C SER A 193 19.26 -28.61 -30.06
N ALA A 194 20.07 -28.46 -29.01
CA ALA A 194 21.52 -28.71 -28.92
C ALA A 194 22.49 -27.59 -29.33
N THR A 195 22.97 -26.86 -28.33
CA THR A 195 24.40 -26.90 -27.95
C THR A 195 24.55 -26.42 -26.51
N GLY A 196 25.43 -27.08 -25.75
CA GLY A 196 25.62 -26.80 -24.33
C GLY A 196 26.17 -25.41 -24.06
N THR A 197 25.52 -24.74 -23.12
CA THR A 197 26.13 -23.77 -22.22
C THR A 197 25.52 -24.03 -20.86
N SER A 198 26.36 -24.14 -19.83
CA SER A 198 25.94 -24.06 -18.44
C SER A 198 24.97 -22.89 -18.33
N GLY A 199 23.68 -23.18 -18.09
CA GLY A 199 22.62 -22.19 -18.09
C GLY A 199 22.86 -21.21 -16.96
N THR A 200 23.55 -20.11 -17.27
CA THR A 200 23.49 -18.91 -16.46
C THR A 200 22.04 -18.49 -16.50
N VAL A 201 21.31 -18.70 -15.39
CA VAL A 201 20.05 -18.01 -15.17
C VAL A 201 20.37 -16.53 -15.35
N SER A 202 19.86 -15.91 -16.42
CA SER A 202 20.00 -14.47 -16.60
C SER A 202 19.41 -13.82 -15.35
N ALA A 203 20.13 -12.83 -14.80
CA ALA A 203 19.58 -12.01 -13.72
C ALA A 203 18.17 -11.53 -14.13
N PRO A 204 17.20 -11.51 -13.19
CA PRO A 204 15.86 -11.07 -13.52
C PRO A 204 15.90 -9.65 -14.11
N ASP A 205 15.12 -9.42 -15.16
CA ASP A 205 14.95 -8.10 -15.75
C ASP A 205 13.98 -7.30 -14.86
N ALA A 206 14.38 -6.10 -14.44
CA ALA A 206 13.58 -5.27 -13.54
C ALA A 206 12.22 -4.91 -14.14
N GLU A 207 12.17 -4.68 -15.45
CA GLU A 207 10.91 -4.42 -16.17
C GLU A 207 9.96 -5.63 -16.07
N LEU A 208 10.50 -6.84 -16.28
CA LEU A 208 9.73 -8.08 -16.17
C LEU A 208 9.28 -8.38 -14.74
N VAL A 209 10.09 -8.06 -13.74
CA VAL A 209 9.71 -8.21 -12.32
C VAL A 209 8.59 -7.24 -11.98
N ALA A 210 8.68 -5.98 -12.42
CA ALA A 210 7.63 -4.99 -12.24
C ALA A 210 6.31 -5.43 -12.92
N GLU A 211 6.37 -5.91 -14.17
CA GLU A 211 5.20 -6.43 -14.89
C GLU A 211 4.54 -7.60 -14.14
N ARG A 212 5.34 -8.54 -13.61
CA ARG A 212 4.82 -9.66 -12.83
C ARG A 212 4.19 -9.21 -11.51
N MET A 213 4.81 -8.26 -10.82
CA MET A 213 4.24 -7.69 -9.59
C MET A 213 2.91 -7.00 -9.88
N GLU A 214 2.85 -6.23 -10.97
CA GLU A 214 1.63 -5.57 -11.40
C GLU A 214 0.50 -6.59 -11.68
N GLY A 215 0.78 -7.60 -12.50
CA GLY A 215 -0.24 -8.58 -12.88
C GLY A 215 -0.65 -9.56 -11.77
N SER A 216 0.27 -9.93 -10.87
CA SER A 216 0.01 -10.99 -9.86
C SER A 216 -0.33 -10.47 -8.48
N PHE A 217 0.13 -9.27 -8.12
CA PHE A 217 -0.12 -8.68 -6.81
C PHE A 217 -1.10 -7.52 -6.89
N PHE A 218 -0.80 -6.48 -7.68
CA PHE A 218 -1.56 -5.23 -7.66
C PHE A 218 -2.89 -5.30 -8.42
N ALA A 219 -2.89 -5.74 -9.68
CA ALA A 219 -4.11 -5.80 -10.49
C ALA A 219 -5.25 -6.59 -9.80
N PRO A 220 -5.01 -7.75 -9.16
CA PRO A 220 -6.05 -8.46 -8.40
C PRO A 220 -6.61 -7.68 -7.21
N LEU A 221 -5.89 -6.69 -6.64
CA LEU A 221 -6.42 -5.86 -5.54
C LEU A 221 -7.51 -4.90 -6.02
N PHE A 222 -7.40 -4.44 -7.26
CA PHE A 222 -8.29 -3.44 -7.86
C PHE A 222 -9.37 -4.04 -8.77
N GLU A 223 -9.25 -5.33 -9.13
CA GLU A 223 -10.29 -6.05 -9.87
C GLU A 223 -11.62 -6.05 -9.11
N GLU A 224 -12.74 -5.88 -9.81
CA GLU A 224 -14.06 -5.79 -9.19
C GLU A 224 -14.86 -7.08 -9.24
N GLU A 225 -14.65 -7.85 -10.30
CA GLU A 225 -15.46 -9.00 -10.64
C GLU A 225 -15.22 -10.16 -9.66
N GLY A 226 -16.31 -10.81 -9.22
CA GLY A 226 -16.24 -12.00 -8.38
C GLY A 226 -15.84 -11.78 -6.91
N LYS A 227 -15.56 -10.54 -6.49
CA LYS A 227 -15.25 -10.23 -5.09
C LYS A 227 -16.51 -10.12 -4.21
N PRO A 228 -16.46 -10.63 -2.97
CA PRO A 228 -17.59 -10.53 -2.06
C PRO A 228 -17.81 -9.09 -1.60
N VAL A 229 -19.03 -8.59 -1.72
CA VAL A 229 -19.41 -7.25 -1.26
C VAL A 229 -19.98 -7.35 0.15
N VAL A 230 -19.42 -6.56 1.08
CA VAL A 230 -19.91 -6.42 2.45
C VAL A 230 -20.95 -5.30 2.48
N PRO A 231 -22.18 -5.59 2.91
CA PRO A 231 -23.26 -4.61 2.87
C PRO A 231 -23.05 -3.49 3.90
N LEU A 232 -23.40 -2.28 3.49
CA LEU A 232 -23.51 -1.12 4.36
C LEU A 232 -24.84 -1.15 5.13
N ALA A 233 -24.77 -1.15 6.45
CA ALA A 233 -25.92 -1.20 7.35
C ALA A 233 -26.11 0.12 8.11
N ALA A 234 -27.36 0.54 8.31
CA ALA A 234 -27.68 1.79 9.03
C ALA A 234 -27.47 1.72 10.56
N SER A 235 -27.12 0.55 11.11
CA SER A 235 -26.98 0.33 12.55
C SER A 235 -25.62 -0.26 12.87
N ALA A 236 -25.02 0.22 13.96
CA ALA A 236 -23.74 -0.28 14.42
C ALA A 236 -23.83 -1.74 14.88
N PRO A 237 -22.80 -2.54 14.60
CA PRO A 237 -22.64 -3.86 15.20
C PRO A 237 -22.64 -3.77 16.74
N GLU A 238 -22.98 -4.89 17.40
CA GLU A 238 -22.94 -4.96 18.85
C GLU A 238 -21.53 -4.64 19.38
N GLY A 239 -21.47 -3.81 20.43
CA GLY A 239 -20.21 -3.38 21.05
C GLY A 239 -19.50 -2.22 20.35
N ILE A 240 -19.96 -1.79 19.16
CA ILE A 240 -19.33 -0.70 18.41
C ILE A 240 -20.06 0.62 18.65
N THR A 241 -19.30 1.63 19.05
CA THR A 241 -19.80 3.01 19.14
C THR A 241 -19.49 3.73 17.82
N ALA A 242 -20.53 3.93 17.02
CA ALA A 242 -20.41 4.67 15.76
C ALA A 242 -20.07 6.15 16.00
N PRO A 243 -19.19 6.76 15.18
CA PRO A 243 -18.98 8.19 15.21
C PRO A 243 -20.28 8.98 15.00
N THR A 244 -20.35 10.18 15.57
CA THR A 244 -21.45 11.12 15.30
C THR A 244 -21.55 11.39 13.80
N GLY A 245 -22.76 11.37 13.25
CA GLY A 245 -22.98 11.60 11.81
C GLY A 245 -22.77 10.37 10.92
N THR A 246 -22.59 9.18 11.51
CA THR A 246 -22.54 7.92 10.75
C THR A 246 -23.88 7.64 10.06
N ALA A 247 -23.86 7.56 8.73
CA ALA A 247 -24.98 7.23 7.87
C ALA A 247 -25.08 5.71 7.61
N ALA A 248 -23.95 5.01 7.50
CA ALA A 248 -23.90 3.57 7.34
C ALA A 248 -22.58 2.96 7.82
N ILE A 249 -22.57 1.65 8.06
CA ILE A 249 -21.44 0.90 8.62
C ILE A 249 -21.26 -0.42 7.88
N ALA A 250 -20.03 -0.76 7.53
CA ALA A 250 -19.65 -2.10 7.07
C ALA A 250 -18.73 -2.77 8.11
N ASP A 251 -19.02 -4.03 8.46
CA ASP A 251 -18.25 -4.82 9.43
C ASP A 251 -17.47 -5.93 8.71
N LEU A 252 -16.14 -5.79 8.69
CA LEU A 252 -15.20 -6.68 8.01
C LEU A 252 -14.50 -7.66 8.96
N ARG A 253 -14.78 -7.65 10.27
CA ARG A 253 -14.04 -8.45 11.27
C ARG A 253 -14.10 -9.97 11.04
N GLY A 254 -15.06 -10.45 10.23
CA GLY A 254 -15.16 -11.84 9.78
C GLY A 254 -15.21 -12.00 8.27
N ALA A 255 -14.93 -10.94 7.51
CA ALA A 255 -14.97 -10.96 6.06
C ALA A 255 -13.68 -11.60 5.49
N PRO A 256 -13.76 -12.38 4.41
CA PRO A 256 -12.57 -12.88 3.74
C PRO A 256 -11.75 -11.74 3.12
N LEU A 257 -10.43 -11.94 2.97
CA LEU A 257 -9.60 -11.00 2.19
C LEU A 257 -10.13 -10.88 0.76
N GLY A 258 -9.99 -9.69 0.19
CA GLY A 258 -10.60 -9.32 -1.09
C GLY A 258 -12.06 -8.87 -0.96
N SER A 259 -12.65 -8.89 0.25
CA SER A 259 -13.99 -8.32 0.47
C SER A 259 -14.00 -6.82 0.22
N ARG A 260 -15.10 -6.36 -0.39
CA ARG A 260 -15.28 -4.97 -0.83
C ARG A 260 -16.35 -4.24 -0.05
N VAL A 261 -16.14 -2.94 0.13
CA VAL A 261 -17.16 -1.98 0.59
C VAL A 261 -17.36 -0.94 -0.51
N GLU A 262 -18.53 -0.97 -1.15
CA GLU A 262 -18.90 -0.09 -2.26
C GLU A 262 -19.58 1.17 -1.72
N VAL A 263 -18.78 2.16 -1.32
CA VAL A 263 -19.27 3.35 -0.61
C VAL A 263 -20.09 4.27 -1.52
N LEU A 264 -19.62 4.52 -2.74
CA LEU A 264 -20.29 5.43 -3.68
C LEU A 264 -21.52 4.82 -4.38
N GLU A 265 -21.60 3.50 -4.48
CA GLU A 265 -22.73 2.81 -5.10
C GLU A 265 -23.89 2.59 -4.12
N ALA A 266 -23.64 2.75 -2.82
CA ALA A 266 -24.65 2.60 -1.81
C ALA A 266 -25.65 3.77 -1.81
N ASP A 267 -26.93 3.45 -1.64
CA ASP A 267 -28.01 4.43 -1.49
C ASP A 267 -27.96 5.06 -0.09
N LEU A 268 -27.02 6.00 0.08
CA LEU A 268 -26.75 6.67 1.35
C LEU A 268 -27.44 8.05 1.42
N PRO A 269 -28.00 8.43 2.58
CA PRO A 269 -28.74 9.69 2.72
C PRO A 269 -27.79 10.89 2.80
N GLY A 270 -27.76 11.76 1.79
CA GLY A 270 -26.99 13.02 1.84
C GLY A 270 -26.43 13.42 0.48
N ASP A 271 -25.45 14.33 0.47
CA ASP A 271 -24.64 14.62 -0.71
C ASP A 271 -23.54 13.55 -0.83
N PRO A 272 -23.48 12.78 -1.94
CA PRO A 272 -22.40 11.81 -2.16
C PRO A 272 -21.00 12.42 -2.10
N LEU A 273 -20.85 13.70 -2.42
CA LEU A 273 -19.55 14.41 -2.33
C LEU A 273 -19.18 14.80 -0.89
N ALA A 274 -20.12 14.68 0.04
CA ALA A 274 -19.91 14.90 1.48
C ALA A 274 -19.66 13.57 2.24
N ILE A 275 -19.64 12.45 1.54
CA ILE A 275 -19.32 11.13 2.10
C ILE A 275 -17.88 11.11 2.57
N ARG A 276 -17.69 10.62 3.80
CA ARG A 276 -16.41 10.54 4.50
C ARG A 276 -16.29 9.23 5.26
N ILE A 277 -15.09 8.69 5.39
CA ILE A 277 -14.84 7.44 6.10
C ILE A 277 -14.17 7.68 7.45
N ALA A 278 -14.68 7.00 8.47
CA ALA A 278 -14.02 6.82 9.76
C ALA A 278 -13.81 5.33 10.06
N TRP A 279 -12.67 5.01 10.65
CA TRP A 279 -12.26 3.64 10.97
C TRP A 279 -12.63 3.28 12.41
N ARG A 280 -13.02 2.04 12.65
CA ARG A 280 -13.19 1.47 14.00
C ARG A 280 -12.61 0.06 14.05
N GLU A 281 -12.30 -0.41 15.25
CA GLU A 281 -11.77 -1.76 15.48
C GLU A 281 -10.53 -2.06 14.61
N GLY A 282 -9.52 -1.19 14.67
CA GLY A 282 -8.32 -1.32 13.85
C GLY A 282 -8.62 -1.31 12.35
N GLY A 283 -9.54 -0.47 11.88
CA GLY A 283 -9.89 -0.37 10.46
C GLY A 283 -10.86 -1.42 9.94
N LEU A 284 -11.18 -2.46 10.71
CA LEU A 284 -12.08 -3.54 10.26
C LEU A 284 -13.56 -3.18 10.33
N VAL A 285 -13.92 -2.04 10.92
CA VAL A 285 -15.28 -1.50 10.84
C VAL A 285 -15.23 -0.14 10.16
N VAL A 286 -15.80 -0.07 8.95
CA VAL A 286 -15.84 1.14 8.12
C VAL A 286 -17.12 1.89 8.44
N CYS A 287 -17.00 3.08 9.00
CA CYS A 287 -18.13 3.97 9.28
C CYS A 287 -18.19 5.05 8.20
N VAL A 288 -19.27 5.04 7.42
CA VAL A 288 -19.54 6.08 6.43
C VAL A 288 -20.30 7.21 7.12
N THR A 289 -19.70 8.38 7.13
CA THR A 289 -20.24 9.61 7.73
C THR A 289 -20.58 10.62 6.65
N ASN A 290 -21.62 11.42 6.88
CA ASN A 290 -21.95 12.58 6.05
C ASN A 290 -21.78 13.84 6.90
N SER A 291 -20.81 14.66 6.53
CA SER A 291 -20.49 15.94 7.20
C SER A 291 -21.09 17.13 6.47
#